data_AF-A0A2A5QB94-F1
#
_entry.id   AF-A0A2A5QB94-F1
#
_cell.length_a   1.000
_cell.length_b   1.000
_cell.length_c   1.000
_cell.angle_alpha   90.00
_cell.angle_beta   90.00
_cell.angle_gamma   90.00
#
_symmetry.space_group_name_H-M   'P 1'
#
loop_
_entity.id
_entity.type
_entity.pdbx_description
1 polymer ?
#
loop_
_entity_poly.entity_id
_entity_poly.type
_entity_poly.pdbx_seq_one_letter_code
_entity_poly.pdbx_strand_id
1 'polypeptide(L)'
;MELSNSEKAKLGGSTSGTPDGWEPEDEEHARHKEQQQKNFEELARVYDKDSPSQTITIDGQTIKQGVGGNRYSTRIYDSQNLTGQQIYNYAEQLAAQPLTKVKDGIYTAKLTDGTMITLRSVSSSAEQTGARWTVQIRNNPTLRQVENGLGRNAEIKFR
;
A
#
# COMPACT_ATOMS: atom_id res chain seq x y z
N MET A 1 20.84 15.01 -53.48
CA MET A 1 21.18 13.83 -52.65
C MET A 1 20.28 13.88 -51.44
N GLU A 2 19.33 12.95 -51.35
CA GLU A 2 18.48 12.74 -50.18
C GLU A 2 19.33 12.15 -49.05
N LEU A 3 19.25 12.76 -47.86
CA LEU A 3 19.90 12.28 -46.64
C LEU A 3 19.11 11.07 -46.11
N SER A 4 19.82 10.00 -45.75
CA SER A 4 19.19 8.74 -45.32
C SER A 4 18.52 8.85 -43.94
N ASN A 5 17.45 8.07 -43.73
CA ASN A 5 16.61 8.09 -42.52
C ASN A 5 17.32 7.70 -41.20
N SER A 6 18.60 7.33 -41.22
CA SER A 6 19.35 6.98 -40.00
C SER A 6 19.99 8.18 -39.30
N GLU A 7 20.05 9.36 -39.92
CA GLU A 7 20.59 10.58 -39.28
C GLU A 7 19.51 11.47 -38.64
N LYS A 8 18.22 11.19 -38.87
CA LYS A 8 17.09 11.87 -38.20
C LYS A 8 16.73 11.28 -36.83
N ALA A 9 17.31 10.15 -36.43
CA ALA A 9 16.99 9.49 -35.16
C ALA A 9 17.76 10.04 -33.95
N LYS A 10 18.66 11.02 -34.13
CA LYS A 10 19.41 11.63 -33.01
C LYS A 10 18.92 13.03 -32.61
N LEU A 11 17.82 13.48 -33.20
CA LEU A 11 17.20 14.78 -32.90
C LEU A 11 15.66 14.61 -32.91
N GLY A 12 15.11 14.09 -31.81
CA GLY A 12 13.66 14.00 -31.62
C GLY A 12 13.34 13.60 -30.18
N GLY A 13 12.72 14.43 -29.34
CA GLY A 13 12.17 15.74 -29.63
C GLY A 13 11.84 16.52 -28.36
N SER A 14 11.70 17.82 -28.57
CA SER A 14 10.90 18.76 -27.79
C SER A 14 10.95 18.60 -26.26
N THR A 15 12.02 19.12 -25.68
CA THR A 15 11.99 19.67 -24.32
C THR A 15 10.99 20.83 -24.32
N SER A 16 9.70 20.55 -24.17
CA SER A 16 8.75 21.54 -23.68
C SER A 16 9.08 21.74 -22.21
N GLY A 17 10.06 22.61 -21.95
CA GLY A 17 10.53 22.93 -20.62
C GLY A 17 9.37 23.45 -19.78
N THR A 18 8.89 22.63 -18.86
CA THR A 18 8.37 23.13 -17.59
C THR A 18 9.56 23.76 -16.86
N PRO A 19 9.46 24.98 -16.33
CA PRO A 19 10.59 25.70 -15.74
C PRO A 19 10.89 25.17 -14.33
N ASP A 20 11.28 23.91 -14.23
CA ASP A 20 11.97 23.29 -13.09
C ASP A 20 12.27 21.84 -13.51
N GLY A 21 13.54 21.48 -13.60
CA GLY A 21 14.04 20.24 -14.20
C GLY A 21 13.69 18.97 -13.43
N TRP A 22 12.41 18.63 -13.32
CA TRP A 22 11.90 17.36 -12.83
C TRP A 22 11.65 16.44 -14.02
N GLU A 23 12.28 15.27 -14.02
CA GLU A 23 11.97 14.23 -14.99
C GLU A 23 10.64 13.56 -14.62
N PRO A 24 9.86 13.05 -15.59
CA PRO A 24 8.56 12.41 -15.31
C PRO A 24 8.64 11.26 -14.28
N GLU A 25 9.78 10.57 -14.22
CA GLU A 25 10.05 9.51 -13.24
C GLU A 25 10.13 10.03 -11.80
N ASP A 26 10.69 11.22 -11.60
CA ASP A 26 10.78 11.87 -10.29
C ASP A 26 9.38 12.27 -9.79
N GLU A 27 8.54 12.78 -10.69
CA GLU A 27 7.15 13.12 -10.36
C GLU A 27 6.33 11.88 -9.97
N GLU A 28 6.47 10.77 -10.70
CA GLU A 28 5.75 9.53 -10.40
C GLU A 28 6.18 8.95 -9.04
N HIS A 29 7.48 8.91 -8.76
CA HIS A 29 7.99 8.50 -7.46
C HIS A 29 7.49 9.40 -6.32
N ALA A 30 7.44 10.72 -6.53
CA ALA A 30 6.91 11.65 -5.54
C ALA A 30 5.42 11.37 -5.26
N ARG A 31 4.60 11.14 -6.30
CA ARG A 31 3.17 10.80 -6.14
C ARG A 31 2.97 9.49 -5.39
N HIS A 32 3.75 8.45 -5.69
CA HIS A 32 3.64 7.16 -5.00
C HIS A 32 4.02 7.28 -3.51
N LYS A 33 5.06 8.06 -3.18
CA LYS A 33 5.43 8.35 -1.78
C LYS A 33 4.35 9.16 -1.06
N GLU A 34 3.76 10.16 -1.72
CA GLU A 34 2.69 10.94 -1.13
C GLU A 34 1.46 10.07 -0.82
N GLN A 35 1.07 9.19 -1.75
CA GLN A 35 -0.04 8.25 -1.53
C GLN A 35 0.27 7.25 -0.40
N GLN A 36 1.49 6.73 -0.34
CA GLN A 36 1.93 5.87 0.76
C GLN A 36 1.79 6.57 2.12
N GLN A 37 2.23 7.83 2.21
CA GLN A 37 2.13 8.61 3.44
C GLN A 37 0.67 8.82 3.86
N LYS A 38 -0.20 9.21 2.92
CA LYS A 38 -1.66 9.33 3.16
C LYS A 38 -2.26 8.03 3.68
N ASN A 39 -1.87 6.89 3.08
CA ASN A 39 -2.35 5.58 3.51
C ASN A 39 -1.90 5.26 4.95
N PHE A 40 -0.64 5.53 5.33
CA PHE A 40 -0.19 5.30 6.70
C PHE A 40 -0.81 6.26 7.72
N GLU A 41 -1.14 7.50 7.33
CA GLU A 41 -1.89 8.44 8.17
C GLU A 41 -3.34 8.01 8.38
N GLU A 42 -3.99 7.45 7.36
CA GLU A 42 -5.31 6.83 7.50
C GLU A 42 -5.23 5.63 8.46
N LEU A 43 -4.22 4.76 8.28
CA LEU A 43 -4.01 3.63 9.18
C LEU A 43 -3.69 4.07 10.62
N ALA A 44 -2.94 5.15 10.81
CA ALA A 44 -2.70 5.69 12.15
C ALA A 44 -4.01 6.05 12.86
N ARG A 45 -4.95 6.68 12.14
CA ARG A 45 -6.31 6.98 12.66
C ARG A 45 -7.14 5.73 12.91
N VAL A 46 -6.99 4.69 12.09
CA VAL A 46 -7.66 3.39 12.32
C VAL A 46 -7.15 2.71 13.59
N TYR A 47 -5.87 2.87 13.92
CA TYR A 47 -5.25 2.25 15.09
C TYR A 47 -5.24 3.12 16.35
N ASP A 48 -5.61 4.41 16.23
CA ASP A 48 -5.84 5.30 17.37
C ASP A 48 -6.84 4.65 18.35
N LYS A 49 -6.43 4.47 19.62
CA LYS A 49 -7.25 3.80 20.64
C LYS A 49 -8.37 4.68 21.18
N ASP A 50 -8.17 6.00 21.15
CA ASP A 50 -9.08 6.96 21.75
C ASP A 50 -10.21 7.29 20.77
N SER A 51 -9.89 7.34 19.48
CA SER A 51 -10.87 7.58 18.42
C SER A 51 -10.57 6.79 17.14
N PRO A 52 -10.75 5.46 17.14
CA PRO A 52 -10.41 4.64 15.98
C PRO A 52 -11.37 4.90 14.81
N SER A 53 -10.82 5.34 13.67
CA SER A 53 -11.56 5.31 12.41
C SER A 53 -12.04 3.89 12.10
N GLN A 54 -13.32 3.76 11.77
CA GLN A 54 -13.94 2.48 11.39
C GLN A 54 -13.93 2.25 9.88
N THR A 55 -13.25 3.11 9.12
CA THR A 55 -13.22 3.04 7.65
C THR A 55 -11.83 3.24 7.10
N ILE A 56 -11.57 2.61 5.96
CA ILE A 56 -10.42 2.85 5.09
C ILE A 56 -10.88 3.10 3.67
N THR A 57 -10.03 3.76 2.87
CA THR A 57 -10.31 4.06 1.46
C THR A 57 -9.40 3.23 0.57
N ILE A 58 -9.98 2.44 -0.31
CA ILE A 58 -9.24 1.63 -1.29
C ILE A 58 -9.86 1.88 -2.66
N ASP A 59 -9.05 2.38 -3.59
CA ASP A 59 -9.46 2.64 -4.98
C ASP A 59 -10.74 3.51 -5.07
N GLY A 60 -10.80 4.56 -4.25
CA GLY A 60 -11.95 5.46 -4.13
C GLY A 60 -13.16 4.88 -3.38
N GLN A 61 -13.10 3.63 -2.93
CA GLN A 61 -14.18 2.99 -2.19
C GLN A 61 -13.93 3.07 -0.68
N THR A 62 -14.93 3.54 0.06
CA THR A 62 -14.91 3.49 1.53
C THR A 62 -15.33 2.10 2.01
N ILE A 63 -14.44 1.44 2.72
CA ILE A 63 -14.64 0.10 3.27
C ILE A 63 -14.83 0.21 4.78
N LYS A 64 -15.89 -0.43 5.29
CA LYS A 64 -16.21 -0.42 6.72
C LYS A 64 -15.55 -1.56 7.46
N GLN A 65 -15.12 -1.29 8.69
CA GLN A 65 -14.62 -2.28 9.60
C GLN A 65 -15.76 -3.22 10.02
N GLY A 66 -15.52 -4.52 9.91
CA GLY A 66 -16.39 -5.59 10.39
C GLY A 66 -16.12 -5.98 11.84
N VAL A 67 -16.88 -6.97 12.29
CA VAL A 67 -16.76 -7.56 13.64
C VAL A 67 -15.58 -8.54 13.74
N GLY A 68 -15.05 -8.74 14.94
CA GLY A 68 -14.08 -9.81 15.24
C GLY A 68 -12.60 -9.41 15.17
N GLY A 69 -12.28 -8.17 14.82
CA GLY A 69 -10.93 -7.62 14.99
C GLY A 69 -10.55 -7.52 16.47
N ASN A 70 -9.25 -7.49 16.78
CA ASN A 70 -8.81 -7.10 18.12
C ASN A 70 -8.58 -5.58 18.15
N ARG A 71 -8.69 -4.97 19.33
CA ARG A 71 -8.54 -3.52 19.46
C ARG A 71 -7.10 -3.00 19.30
N TYR A 72 -6.11 -3.88 19.22
CA TYR A 72 -4.69 -3.58 19.43
C TYR A 72 -3.86 -3.64 18.15
N SER A 73 -4.07 -4.65 17.31
CA SER A 73 -3.22 -5.00 16.17
C SER A 73 -4.00 -5.44 14.95
N THR A 74 -5.23 -5.93 15.08
CA THR A 74 -5.94 -6.62 13.99
C THR A 74 -7.27 -5.96 13.67
N ARG A 75 -7.39 -5.37 12.49
CA ARG A 75 -8.63 -4.81 11.96
C ARG A 75 -9.17 -5.73 10.85
N ILE A 76 -10.49 -5.94 10.85
CA ILE A 76 -11.18 -6.76 9.84
C ILE A 76 -12.11 -5.84 9.06
N TYR A 77 -12.08 -5.89 7.74
CA TYR A 77 -12.86 -5.03 6.86
C TYR A 77 -13.76 -5.84 5.94
N ASP A 78 -14.97 -5.33 5.72
CA ASP A 78 -16.02 -5.93 4.90
C ASP A 78 -15.76 -5.56 3.44
N SER A 79 -15.05 -6.44 2.75
CA SER A 79 -14.39 -6.15 1.47
C SER A 79 -15.00 -6.91 0.30
N GLN A 80 -16.26 -7.35 0.40
CA GLN A 80 -16.92 -8.12 -0.65
C GLN A 80 -17.08 -7.33 -1.95
N ASN A 81 -17.04 -6.00 -1.88
CA ASN A 81 -17.04 -5.09 -3.02
C ASN A 81 -15.64 -4.88 -3.65
N LEU A 82 -14.58 -5.31 -2.99
CA LEU A 82 -13.21 -5.22 -3.52
C LEU A 82 -12.82 -6.50 -4.26
N THR A 83 -12.11 -6.31 -5.36
CA THR A 83 -11.41 -7.39 -6.05
C THR A 83 -10.11 -7.73 -5.33
N GLY A 84 -9.60 -8.95 -5.54
CA GLY A 84 -8.26 -9.32 -5.05
C GLY A 84 -7.16 -8.41 -5.61
N GLN A 85 -7.31 -7.92 -6.84
CA GLN A 85 -6.36 -6.99 -7.45
C GLN A 85 -6.37 -5.63 -6.76
N GLN A 86 -7.53 -5.09 -6.36
CA GLN A 86 -7.58 -3.84 -5.60
C GLN A 86 -6.90 -3.96 -4.24
N ILE A 87 -7.09 -5.09 -3.54
CA ILE A 87 -6.39 -5.36 -2.28
C ILE A 87 -4.88 -5.50 -2.51
N TYR A 88 -4.47 -6.15 -3.60
CA TYR A 88 -3.07 -6.28 -3.99
C TYR A 88 -2.43 -4.91 -4.27
N ASN A 89 -3.09 -4.09 -5.09
CA ASN A 89 -2.64 -2.73 -5.42
C ASN A 89 -2.56 -1.86 -4.16
N TYR A 90 -3.51 -1.97 -3.23
CA TYR A 90 -3.44 -1.28 -1.95
C TYR A 90 -2.19 -1.65 -1.14
N ALA A 91 -1.81 -2.94 -1.13
CA ALA A 91 -0.59 -3.38 -0.48
C ALA A 91 0.68 -2.84 -1.17
N GLU A 92 0.68 -2.69 -2.50
CA GLU A 92 1.76 -2.01 -3.24
C GLU A 92 1.81 -0.51 -2.97
N GLN A 93 0.66 0.16 -2.84
CA GLN A 93 0.59 1.57 -2.44
C GLN A 93 1.15 1.78 -1.02
N LEU A 94 0.89 0.85 -0.09
CA LEU A 94 1.52 0.87 1.24
C LEU A 94 3.04 0.64 1.17
N ALA A 95 3.53 -0.06 0.15
CA ALA A 95 4.95 -0.29 -0.05
C ALA A 95 5.63 0.82 -0.88
N ALA A 96 4.87 1.63 -1.63
CA ALA A 96 5.36 2.53 -2.68
C ALA A 96 6.29 1.84 -3.71
N GLN A 97 6.17 0.51 -3.84
CA GLN A 97 6.96 -0.32 -4.74
C GLN A 97 6.23 -1.65 -4.97
N PRO A 98 6.57 -2.38 -6.05
CA PRO A 98 6.01 -3.70 -6.30
C PRO A 98 6.30 -4.69 -5.18
N LEU A 99 5.35 -5.58 -4.88
CA LEU A 99 5.60 -6.68 -3.95
C LEU A 99 6.34 -7.83 -4.64
N THR A 100 7.29 -8.44 -3.94
CA THR A 100 7.97 -9.65 -4.40
C THR A 100 7.19 -10.88 -3.97
N LYS A 101 6.85 -11.77 -4.91
CA LYS A 101 6.26 -13.08 -4.60
C LYS A 101 7.31 -13.98 -3.94
N VAL A 102 7.06 -14.38 -2.69
CA VAL A 102 7.94 -15.30 -1.95
C VAL A 102 7.48 -16.75 -2.13
N LYS A 103 6.16 -16.95 -2.19
CA LYS A 103 5.52 -18.23 -2.53
C LYS A 103 4.09 -17.98 -2.98
N ASP A 104 3.41 -19.02 -3.44
CA ASP A 104 2.00 -18.92 -3.82
C ASP A 104 1.16 -18.36 -2.68
N GLY A 105 0.44 -17.28 -2.99
CA GLY A 105 -0.40 -16.58 -2.02
C GLY A 105 0.36 -15.75 -0.98
N ILE A 106 1.68 -15.55 -1.06
CA ILE A 106 2.44 -14.66 -0.16
C ILE A 106 3.40 -13.74 -0.94
N TYR A 107 3.23 -12.44 -0.71
CA TYR A 107 3.98 -11.36 -1.36
C TYR A 107 4.52 -10.40 -0.30
N THR A 108 5.74 -9.89 -0.48
CA THR A 108 6.41 -9.06 0.53
C THR A 108 7.16 -7.88 -0.06
N ALA A 109 7.29 -6.82 0.73
CA ALA A 109 8.23 -5.72 0.50
C ALA A 109 8.93 -5.35 1.81
N LYS A 110 10.23 -5.03 1.71
CA LYS A 110 11.03 -4.45 2.79
C LYS A 110 11.46 -3.05 2.36
N LEU A 111 11.09 -2.05 3.17
CA LEU A 111 11.42 -0.65 2.90
C LEU A 111 12.70 -0.24 3.63
N THR A 112 13.29 0.87 3.20
CA THR A 112 14.53 1.41 3.75
C THR A 112 14.40 1.87 5.21
N ASP A 113 13.21 2.28 5.63
CA ASP A 113 12.89 2.65 7.02
C ASP A 113 12.71 1.42 7.95
N GLY A 114 12.84 0.21 7.41
CA GLY A 114 12.66 -1.06 8.12
C GLY A 114 11.23 -1.59 8.12
N THR A 115 10.27 -0.88 7.52
CA THR A 115 8.90 -1.36 7.34
C THR A 115 8.89 -2.66 6.53
N MET A 116 8.17 -3.66 7.04
CA MET A 116 7.92 -4.91 6.34
C MET A 116 6.44 -5.02 6.00
N ILE A 117 6.11 -5.08 4.71
CA ILE A 117 4.75 -5.36 4.22
C ILE A 117 4.69 -6.83 3.81
N THR A 118 3.66 -7.54 4.23
CA THR A 118 3.35 -8.91 3.80
C THR A 118 1.88 -9.00 3.43
N LEU A 119 1.59 -9.24 2.16
CA LEU A 119 0.26 -9.60 1.67
C LEU A 119 0.15 -11.12 1.58
N ARG A 120 -0.91 -11.70 2.17
CA ARG A 120 -1.14 -13.14 2.12
C ARG A 120 -2.61 -13.51 1.90
N SER A 121 -2.86 -14.48 1.02
CA SER A 121 -4.17 -15.14 0.86
C SER A 121 -4.28 -16.44 1.66
N VAL A 122 -3.19 -16.87 2.31
CA VAL A 122 -3.14 -18.02 3.20
C VAL A 122 -2.89 -17.57 4.64
N SER A 123 -3.73 -18.02 5.57
CA SER A 123 -3.64 -17.64 6.98
C SER A 123 -4.28 -18.71 7.86
N SER A 124 -3.64 -19.06 8.98
CA SER A 124 -4.20 -20.01 9.97
C SER A 124 -5.48 -19.51 10.65
N SER A 125 -5.74 -18.21 10.59
CA SER A 125 -6.96 -17.59 11.11
C SER A 125 -8.02 -17.33 10.04
N ALA A 126 -7.79 -17.74 8.79
CA ALA A 126 -8.71 -17.45 7.69
C ALA A 126 -10.12 -17.99 7.95
N GLU A 127 -10.23 -19.22 8.47
CA GLU A 127 -11.52 -19.84 8.82
C GLU A 127 -12.24 -19.07 9.94
N GLN A 128 -11.50 -18.58 10.94
CA GLN A 128 -12.08 -17.83 12.06
C GLN A 128 -12.52 -16.42 11.65
N THR A 129 -11.77 -15.75 10.77
CA THR A 129 -12.02 -14.35 10.42
C THR A 129 -12.77 -14.17 9.09
N GLY A 130 -12.96 -15.24 8.32
CA GLY A 130 -13.47 -15.19 6.95
C GLY A 130 -12.55 -14.44 5.97
N ALA A 131 -11.29 -14.23 6.33
CA ALA A 131 -10.41 -13.34 5.58
C ALA A 131 -9.91 -14.01 4.31
N ARG A 132 -10.11 -13.36 3.17
CA ARG A 132 -9.61 -13.76 1.84
C ARG A 132 -8.19 -13.26 1.60
N TRP A 133 -7.86 -12.11 2.17
CA TRP A 133 -6.52 -11.52 2.15
C TRP A 133 -6.18 -10.92 3.51
N THR A 134 -4.90 -10.87 3.81
CA THR A 134 -4.36 -10.20 5.00
C THR A 134 -3.12 -9.39 4.61
N VAL A 135 -3.11 -8.11 4.95
CA VAL A 135 -1.94 -7.24 4.90
C VAL A 135 -1.38 -7.12 6.31
N GLN A 136 -0.14 -7.58 6.49
CA GLN A 136 0.60 -7.42 7.73
C GLN A 136 1.70 -6.37 7.53
N ILE A 137 1.77 -5.42 8.46
CA ILE A 137 2.70 -4.29 8.45
C ILE A 137 3.52 -4.37 9.73
N ARG A 138 4.83 -4.49 9.62
CA ARG A 138 5.74 -4.56 10.78
C ARG A 138 6.74 -3.42 10.75
N ASN A 139 7.14 -2.98 11.94
CA ASN A 139 8.20 -1.99 12.17
C ASN A 139 7.99 -0.60 11.53
N ASN A 140 6.79 -0.28 11.04
CA ASN A 140 6.53 1.02 10.43
C ASN A 140 6.66 2.17 11.44
N PRO A 141 7.48 3.21 11.19
CA PRO A 141 7.72 4.29 12.14
C PRO A 141 6.44 5.04 12.55
N THR A 142 5.56 5.36 11.61
CA THR A 142 4.29 6.07 11.86
C THR A 142 3.38 5.26 12.76
N LEU A 143 3.14 4.00 12.40
CA LEU A 143 2.28 3.12 13.18
C LEU A 143 2.87 2.81 14.56
N ARG A 144 4.19 2.75 14.70
CA ARG A 144 4.83 2.54 16.01
C ARG A 144 4.61 3.69 17.00
N GLN A 145 4.29 4.88 16.52
CA GLN A 145 3.95 6.02 17.37
C GLN A 145 2.51 5.96 17.89
N VAL A 146 1.68 5.09 17.32
CA VAL A 146 0.30 4.85 17.78
C VAL A 146 0.35 3.98 19.04
N GLU A 147 0.44 4.69 20.17
CA GLU A 147 0.30 4.28 21.58
C GLU A 147 0.29 2.77 21.88
N ASN A 148 1.43 2.21 22.33
CA ASN A 148 1.63 0.93 23.05
C ASN A 148 0.84 -0.35 22.62
N GLY A 149 0.01 -0.30 21.59
CA GLY A 149 -1.03 -1.30 21.29
C GLY A 149 -0.73 -2.12 20.05
N LEU A 150 -0.01 -1.57 19.08
CA LEU A 150 0.31 -2.30 17.85
C LEU A 150 1.36 -3.40 18.05
N GLY A 151 2.06 -3.49 19.19
CA GLY A 151 3.01 -4.59 19.44
C GLY A 151 4.06 -4.79 18.34
N ARG A 152 4.40 -3.71 17.60
CA ARG A 152 5.23 -3.66 16.36
C ARG A 152 4.59 -4.21 15.07
N ASN A 153 3.35 -4.67 15.12
CA ASN A 153 2.63 -5.34 14.02
C ASN A 153 1.18 -4.82 13.89
N ALA A 154 0.87 -4.23 12.74
CA ALA A 154 -0.52 -4.00 12.32
C ALA A 154 -0.95 -5.11 11.34
N GLU A 155 -2.20 -5.53 11.43
CA GLU A 155 -2.79 -6.55 10.55
C GLU A 155 -4.17 -6.10 10.08
N ILE A 156 -4.34 -5.99 8.77
CA ILE A 156 -5.59 -5.64 8.11
C ILE A 156 -6.07 -6.89 7.38
N LYS A 157 -7.25 -7.38 7.74
CA LYS A 157 -7.88 -8.55 7.14
C LYS A 157 -9.06 -8.11 6.28
N PHE A 158 -9.14 -8.68 5.08
CA PHE A 158 -10.18 -8.41 4.10
C PHE A 158 -11.08 -9.65 4.01
N ARG A 159 -12.31 -9.55 4.54
CA ARG A 159 -13.34 -10.62 4.48
C ARG A 159 -14.35 -10.35 3.39
#